data_AF-Q2Y4K1-F1
#
_entry.id   AF-Q2Y4K1-F1
#
_cell.length_a   1.000
_cell.length_b   1.000
_cell.length_c   1.000
_cell.angle_alpha   90.00
_cell.angle_beta   90.00
_cell.angle_gamma   90.00
#
_symmetry.space_group_name_H-M   'P 1'
#
loop_
_entity.id
_entity.type
_entity.pdbx_description
1 polymer ?
#
loop_
_entity_poly.entity_id
_entity_poly.type
_entity_poly.pdbx_seq_one_letter_code
_entity_poly.pdbx_strand_id
1 'polypeptide(L)'
;MHMIPKTHPRYESLKKREKLVAGLEAGITGKQGLIAHGRGEAFDYLIGERTLNSARKATEAAAALLLIAQKPVISVNGNAAALVTKEIIELSKLINAPLEVNIFYRTEERARRIKARLEAQGAAKVLGDKADARIPGIEHARAKVDREGIYSADVVLAPLEDGDRCEALIKMGKKVITVDLNPLSRTSRFATVSIVDDIERAMGNLIAIIKEKKNGTANLAALLDDYDNRMNLRDCVKAIVDRLKEEELLEL
;
A
#
# COMPACT_ATOMS: atom_id res chain seq x y z
N MET A 1 -23.62 -14.92 6.38
CA MET A 1 -23.12 -13.58 5.99
C MET A 1 -24.24 -12.59 6.22
N HIS A 2 -24.11 -11.68 7.19
CA HIS A 2 -25.12 -10.65 7.41
C HIS A 2 -25.02 -9.61 6.29
N MET A 3 -26.13 -9.35 5.60
CA MET A 3 -26.16 -8.36 4.52
C MET A 3 -26.13 -6.97 5.15
N ILE A 4 -25.03 -6.24 4.99
CA ILE A 4 -24.91 -4.85 5.46
C ILE A 4 -25.76 -3.97 4.53
N PRO A 5 -26.75 -3.21 5.05
CA PRO A 5 -27.55 -2.32 4.20
C PRO A 5 -26.66 -1.28 3.51
N LYS A 6 -26.86 -1.05 2.21
CA LYS A 6 -26.13 -0.01 1.46
C LYS A 6 -26.36 1.40 2.00
N THR A 7 -27.49 1.61 2.68
CA THR A 7 -27.85 2.86 3.36
C THR A 7 -27.13 3.05 4.69
N HIS A 8 -26.42 2.04 5.18
CA HIS A 8 -25.69 2.14 6.43
C HIS A 8 -24.56 3.18 6.28
N PRO A 9 -24.42 4.15 7.20
CA PRO A 9 -23.41 5.21 7.09
C PRO A 9 -21.97 4.67 7.00
N ARG A 10 -21.75 3.47 7.55
CA ARG A 10 -20.46 2.75 7.51
C ARG A 10 -20.40 1.54 6.57
N TYR A 11 -21.24 1.52 5.54
CA TYR A 11 -21.33 0.38 4.62
C TYR A 11 -19.95 -0.06 4.08
N GLU A 12 -19.13 0.89 3.61
CA GLU A 12 -17.81 0.56 3.04
C GLU A 12 -16.82 0.03 4.08
N SER A 13 -16.75 0.61 5.27
CA SER A 13 -15.90 0.09 6.37
C SER A 13 -16.31 -1.34 6.76
N LEU A 14 -17.61 -1.61 6.92
CA LEU A 14 -18.10 -2.94 7.28
C LEU A 14 -17.82 -3.98 6.17
N LYS A 15 -17.97 -3.59 4.91
CA LYS A 15 -17.65 -4.45 3.76
C LYS A 15 -16.17 -4.84 3.72
N LYS A 16 -15.26 -3.92 4.06
CA LYS A 16 -13.81 -4.21 4.16
C LYS A 16 -13.52 -5.24 5.25
N ARG A 17 -14.20 -5.15 6.40
CA ARG A 17 -14.09 -6.15 7.47
C ARG A 17 -14.49 -7.54 7.00
N GLU A 18 -15.64 -7.66 6.32
CA GLU A 18 -16.09 -8.94 5.74
C GLU A 18 -15.09 -9.49 4.71
N LYS A 19 -14.51 -8.64 3.84
CA LYS A 19 -13.46 -9.07 2.90
C LYS A 19 -12.23 -9.64 3.63
N LEU A 20 -11.82 -9.03 4.74
CA LEU A 20 -10.68 -9.50 5.52
C LEU A 20 -10.96 -10.78 6.29
N VAL A 21 -12.18 -10.93 6.83
CA VAL A 21 -12.64 -12.19 7.46
C VAL A 21 -12.65 -13.31 6.42
N ALA A 22 -13.25 -13.09 5.25
CA ALA A 22 -13.21 -14.05 4.15
C ALA A 22 -11.77 -14.35 3.70
N GLY A 23 -10.88 -13.36 3.71
CA GLY A 23 -9.45 -13.55 3.44
C GLY A 23 -8.74 -14.39 4.51
N LEU A 24 -9.14 -14.28 5.77
CA LEU A 24 -8.63 -15.12 6.86
C LEU A 24 -9.10 -16.56 6.70
N GLU A 25 -10.38 -16.77 6.41
CA GLU A 25 -10.98 -18.09 6.16
C GLU A 25 -10.35 -18.77 4.93
N ALA A 26 -10.08 -18.01 3.87
CA ALA A 26 -9.35 -18.48 2.70
C ALA A 26 -7.85 -18.72 2.96
N GLY A 27 -7.33 -18.31 4.12
CA GLY A 27 -5.93 -18.45 4.52
C GLY A 27 -4.96 -17.55 3.75
N ILE A 28 -5.43 -16.43 3.20
CA ILE A 28 -4.58 -15.39 2.56
C ILE A 28 -4.23 -14.27 3.54
N THR A 29 -5.10 -13.97 4.50
CA THR A 29 -4.90 -12.98 5.55
C THR A 29 -4.50 -13.68 6.86
N GLY A 30 -3.66 -13.04 7.70
CA GLY A 30 -3.36 -13.53 9.05
C GLY A 30 -4.20 -12.83 10.12
N LYS A 31 -4.32 -13.42 11.32
CA LYS A 31 -5.01 -12.80 12.47
C LYS A 31 -4.47 -11.39 12.79
N GLN A 32 -3.16 -11.21 12.72
CA GLN A 32 -2.49 -9.92 12.90
C GLN A 32 -2.87 -8.91 11.81
N GLY A 33 -3.26 -9.38 10.61
CA GLY A 33 -3.77 -8.54 9.53
C GLY A 33 -5.10 -7.89 9.86
N LEU A 34 -5.97 -8.58 10.62
CA LEU A 34 -7.25 -8.01 11.10
C LEU A 34 -6.99 -6.91 12.13
N ILE A 35 -6.05 -7.14 13.06
CA ILE A 35 -5.62 -6.12 14.04
C ILE A 35 -5.00 -4.92 13.32
N ALA A 36 -4.16 -5.16 12.31
CA ALA A 36 -3.57 -4.10 11.50
C ALA A 36 -4.62 -3.27 10.77
N HIS A 37 -5.69 -3.90 10.27
CA HIS A 37 -6.80 -3.18 9.67
C HIS A 37 -7.51 -2.29 10.70
N GLY A 38 -7.80 -2.79 11.91
CA GLY A 38 -8.41 -2.00 12.97
C GLY A 38 -7.57 -0.77 13.36
N ARG A 39 -6.23 -0.88 13.37
CA ARG A 39 -5.35 0.30 13.55
C ARG A 39 -5.52 1.31 12.41
N GLY A 40 -5.59 0.82 11.17
CA GLY A 40 -5.84 1.66 10.00
C GLY A 40 -7.17 2.39 10.12
N GLU A 41 -8.26 1.68 10.42
CA GLU A 41 -9.59 2.28 10.63
C GLU A 41 -9.55 3.40 11.69
N ALA A 42 -8.84 3.21 12.80
CA ALA A 42 -8.70 4.25 13.83
C ALA A 42 -8.06 5.54 13.28
N PHE A 43 -7.04 5.44 12.44
CA PHE A 43 -6.46 6.62 11.78
C PHE A 43 -7.38 7.19 10.68
N ASP A 44 -8.13 6.33 9.97
CA ASP A 44 -9.09 6.82 8.98
C ASP A 44 -10.20 7.66 9.64
N TYR A 45 -10.62 7.31 10.87
CA TYR A 45 -11.51 8.15 11.68
C TYR A 45 -10.92 9.53 11.96
N LEU A 46 -9.65 9.59 12.37
CA LEU A 46 -8.96 10.85 12.65
C LEU A 46 -8.80 11.72 11.40
N ILE A 47 -8.65 11.08 10.23
CA ILE A 47 -8.54 11.74 8.92
C ILE A 47 -9.92 12.21 8.41
N GLY A 48 -11.00 11.57 8.87
CA GLY A 48 -12.38 11.82 8.44
C GLY A 48 -12.79 10.99 7.21
N GLU A 49 -12.24 9.77 7.07
CA GLU A 49 -12.58 8.78 6.03
C GLU A 49 -12.52 9.32 4.59
N ARG A 50 -11.60 10.26 4.33
CA ARG A 50 -11.45 10.99 3.06
C ARG A 50 -9.99 11.07 2.60
N THR A 51 -9.78 11.22 1.30
CA THR A 51 -8.45 11.53 0.75
C THR A 51 -8.09 13.00 0.99
N LEU A 52 -7.04 13.24 1.80
CA LEU A 52 -6.49 14.58 2.07
C LEU A 52 -5.69 15.15 0.89
N ASN A 53 -5.47 16.46 0.87
CA ASN A 53 -4.61 17.10 -0.13
C ASN A 53 -3.16 16.59 -0.09
N SER A 54 -2.61 16.32 1.10
CA SER A 54 -1.29 15.69 1.25
C SER A 54 -1.25 14.28 0.65
N ALA A 55 -2.34 13.51 0.78
CA ALA A 55 -2.46 12.20 0.13
C ALA A 55 -2.54 12.31 -1.40
N ARG A 56 -3.23 13.32 -1.94
CA ARG A 56 -3.26 13.59 -3.39
C ARG A 56 -1.87 13.92 -3.94
N LYS A 57 -1.15 14.84 -3.29
CA LYS A 57 0.26 15.18 -3.64
C LYS A 57 1.17 13.95 -3.60
N ALA A 58 1.07 13.13 -2.56
CA ALA A 58 1.82 11.87 -2.48
C ALA A 58 1.46 10.90 -3.62
N THR A 59 0.18 10.83 -3.97
CA THR A 59 -0.28 9.96 -5.07
C THR A 59 0.30 10.41 -6.41
N GLU A 60 0.41 11.73 -6.66
CA GLU A 60 1.05 12.26 -7.86
C GLU A 60 2.54 11.94 -7.92
N ALA A 61 3.27 12.11 -6.82
CA ALA A 61 4.69 11.76 -6.73
C ALA A 61 4.91 10.24 -6.89
N ALA A 62 4.05 9.42 -6.28
CA ALA A 62 4.07 7.97 -6.45
C ALA A 62 3.83 7.56 -7.92
N ALA A 63 2.84 8.17 -8.58
CA ALA A 63 2.56 7.91 -9.99
C ALA A 63 3.77 8.26 -10.87
N ALA A 64 4.41 9.41 -10.63
CA ALA A 64 5.61 9.81 -11.33
C ALA A 64 6.75 8.80 -11.13
N LEU A 65 7.06 8.41 -9.88
CA LEU A 65 8.07 7.39 -9.58
C LEU A 65 7.81 6.06 -10.30
N LEU A 66 6.57 5.56 -10.27
CA LEU A 66 6.23 4.30 -10.93
C LEU A 66 6.33 4.37 -12.45
N LEU A 67 6.03 5.52 -13.05
CA LEU A 67 6.10 5.72 -14.50
C LEU A 67 7.52 5.87 -15.03
N ILE A 68 8.44 6.45 -14.25
CA ILE A 68 9.85 6.59 -14.63
C ILE A 68 10.71 5.36 -14.25
N ALA A 69 10.19 4.48 -13.40
CA ALA A 69 10.89 3.31 -12.91
C ALA A 69 11.33 2.40 -14.06
N GLN A 70 12.57 1.91 -14.00
CA GLN A 70 13.08 0.91 -14.93
C GLN A 70 12.63 -0.50 -14.55
N LYS A 71 12.52 -0.79 -13.25
CA LYS A 71 12.13 -2.09 -12.70
C LYS A 71 11.15 -1.92 -11.53
N PRO A 72 9.96 -1.36 -11.78
CA PRO A 72 8.95 -1.22 -10.73
C PRO A 72 8.46 -2.61 -10.27
N VAL A 73 8.22 -2.77 -8.97
CA VAL A 73 7.60 -3.98 -8.39
C VAL A 73 6.48 -3.59 -7.44
N ILE A 74 5.36 -4.32 -7.50
CA ILE A 74 4.25 -4.16 -6.56
C ILE A 74 4.29 -5.32 -5.56
N SER A 75 4.61 -5.02 -4.30
CA SER A 75 4.59 -5.98 -3.20
C SER A 75 3.16 -6.24 -2.75
N VAL A 76 2.77 -7.51 -2.64
CA VAL A 76 1.40 -7.92 -2.28
C VAL A 76 1.44 -8.78 -1.02
N ASN A 77 0.87 -8.24 0.07
CA ASN A 77 0.61 -8.98 1.30
C ASN A 77 -0.85 -9.50 1.36
N GLY A 78 -1.18 -10.23 2.43
CA GLY A 78 -2.51 -10.80 2.63
C GLY A 78 -3.65 -9.77 2.66
N ASN A 79 -3.44 -8.64 3.35
CA ASN A 79 -4.46 -7.59 3.44
C ASN A 79 -4.69 -6.93 2.07
N ALA A 80 -3.62 -6.62 1.34
CA ALA A 80 -3.71 -6.09 -0.01
C ALA A 80 -4.41 -7.08 -0.97
N ALA A 81 -4.07 -8.37 -0.88
CA ALA A 81 -4.71 -9.44 -1.66
C ALA A 81 -6.18 -9.68 -1.29
N ALA A 82 -6.63 -9.28 -0.10
CA ALA A 82 -8.02 -9.37 0.32
C ALA A 82 -8.85 -8.15 -0.08
N LEU A 83 -8.28 -6.95 0.02
CA LEU A 83 -9.01 -5.68 -0.14
C LEU A 83 -9.03 -5.17 -1.58
N VAL A 84 -7.86 -5.17 -2.25
CA VAL A 84 -7.61 -4.43 -3.49
C VAL A 84 -7.00 -5.30 -4.60
N THR A 85 -7.41 -6.57 -4.70
CA THR A 85 -6.82 -7.50 -5.68
C THR A 85 -6.95 -6.98 -7.11
N LYS A 86 -8.13 -6.46 -7.46
CA LYS A 86 -8.44 -6.03 -8.83
C LYS A 86 -7.61 -4.82 -9.22
N GLU A 87 -7.53 -3.85 -8.31
CA GLU A 87 -6.81 -2.60 -8.47
C GLU A 87 -5.31 -2.85 -8.59
N ILE A 88 -4.74 -3.74 -7.76
CA ILE A 88 -3.31 -4.12 -7.86
C ILE A 88 -3.00 -4.81 -9.19
N ILE A 89 -3.88 -5.67 -9.69
CA ILE A 89 -3.70 -6.34 -10.99
C ILE A 89 -3.80 -5.33 -12.15
N GLU A 90 -4.77 -4.42 -12.07
CA GLU A 90 -4.91 -3.33 -13.05
C GLU A 90 -3.68 -2.43 -13.06
N LEU A 91 -3.21 -2.01 -11.89
CA LEU A 91 -2.01 -1.21 -11.75
C LEU A 91 -0.79 -1.93 -12.32
N SER A 92 -0.59 -3.21 -11.98
CA SER A 92 0.48 -4.06 -12.52
C SER A 92 0.52 -4.06 -14.05
N LYS A 93 -0.64 -4.22 -14.69
CA LYS A 93 -0.77 -4.15 -16.16
C LYS A 93 -0.46 -2.75 -16.68
N LEU A 94 -0.98 -1.73 -15.99
CA LEU A 94 -0.84 -0.34 -16.41
C LEU A 94 0.62 0.11 -16.42
N ILE A 95 1.44 -0.30 -15.44
CA ILE A 95 2.87 0.10 -15.37
C ILE A 95 3.85 -1.01 -15.78
N ASN A 96 3.34 -2.15 -16.29
CA ASN A 96 4.13 -3.33 -16.64
C ASN A 96 5.06 -3.80 -15.49
N ALA A 97 4.54 -3.82 -14.26
CA ALA A 97 5.26 -4.26 -13.07
C ALA A 97 4.85 -5.67 -12.64
N PRO A 98 5.77 -6.59 -12.29
CA PRO A 98 5.40 -7.83 -11.63
C PRO A 98 4.76 -7.57 -10.25
N LEU A 99 3.88 -8.48 -9.86
CA LEU A 99 3.43 -8.61 -8.47
C LEU A 99 4.38 -9.54 -7.74
N GLU A 100 4.87 -9.18 -6.55
CA GLU A 100 5.63 -10.10 -5.70
C GLU A 100 4.88 -10.36 -4.40
N VAL A 101 4.57 -11.64 -4.13
CA VAL A 101 3.94 -12.03 -2.87
C VAL A 101 4.95 -11.89 -1.74
N ASN A 102 4.64 -10.99 -0.81
CA ASN A 102 5.47 -10.70 0.34
C ASN A 102 4.64 -10.74 1.62
N ILE A 103 5.10 -11.51 2.61
CA ILE A 103 4.35 -11.72 3.84
C ILE A 103 5.26 -11.79 5.06
N PHE A 104 4.87 -11.06 6.11
CA PHE A 104 5.62 -10.99 7.37
C PHE A 104 5.80 -12.36 8.03
N TYR A 105 4.71 -13.06 8.35
CA TYR A 105 4.75 -14.43 8.91
C TYR A 105 4.78 -15.48 7.80
N ARG A 106 5.80 -15.44 6.94
CA ARG A 106 5.81 -16.27 5.72
C ARG A 106 5.62 -17.76 6.03
N THR A 107 4.60 -18.36 5.42
CA THR A 107 4.49 -19.80 5.21
C THR A 107 4.36 -20.03 3.71
N GLU A 108 4.99 -21.09 3.20
CA GLU A 108 4.94 -21.39 1.75
C GLU A 108 3.49 -21.65 1.29
N GLU A 109 2.67 -22.24 2.15
CA GLU A 109 1.25 -22.44 1.88
C GLU A 109 0.50 -21.12 1.68
N ARG A 110 0.68 -20.14 2.57
CA ARG A 110 0.00 -18.84 2.44
C ARG A 110 0.50 -18.07 1.23
N ALA A 111 1.80 -18.12 0.93
CA ALA A 111 2.36 -17.51 -0.26
C ALA A 111 1.73 -18.11 -1.54
N ARG A 112 1.61 -19.44 -1.62
CA ARG A 112 0.93 -20.12 -2.73
C ARG A 112 -0.54 -19.74 -2.83
N ARG A 113 -1.28 -19.66 -1.72
CA ARG A 113 -2.71 -19.26 -1.73
C ARG A 113 -2.90 -17.84 -2.25
N ILE A 114 -2.04 -16.89 -1.82
CA ILE A 114 -2.08 -15.50 -2.34
C ILE A 114 -1.76 -15.49 -3.82
N LYS A 115 -0.69 -16.19 -4.25
CA LYS A 115 -0.31 -16.29 -5.67
C LYS A 115 -1.43 -16.85 -6.53
N ALA A 116 -2.00 -17.99 -6.15
CA ALA A 116 -3.12 -18.62 -6.85
C ALA A 116 -4.34 -17.69 -6.94
N ARG A 117 -4.65 -16.93 -5.89
CA ARG A 117 -5.74 -15.95 -5.91
C ARG A 117 -5.49 -14.82 -6.92
N LEU A 118 -4.27 -14.31 -6.99
CA LEU A 118 -3.89 -13.27 -7.95
C LEU A 118 -4.00 -13.79 -9.39
N GLU A 119 -3.45 -14.97 -9.65
CA GLU A 119 -3.48 -15.62 -10.97
C GLU A 119 -4.91 -15.94 -11.41
N ALA A 120 -5.74 -16.48 -10.52
CA ALA A 120 -7.16 -16.75 -10.80
C ALA A 120 -7.97 -15.49 -11.12
N GLN A 121 -7.52 -14.31 -10.68
CA GLN A 121 -8.12 -13.02 -11.02
C GLN A 121 -7.45 -12.31 -12.21
N GLY A 122 -6.55 -13.01 -12.92
CA GLY A 122 -5.95 -12.53 -14.16
C GLY A 122 -4.67 -11.72 -13.99
N ALA A 123 -3.93 -11.93 -12.89
CA ALA A 123 -2.55 -11.47 -12.77
C ALA A 123 -1.63 -12.26 -13.72
N ALA A 124 -0.83 -11.56 -14.53
CA ALA A 124 0.02 -12.21 -15.53
C ALA A 124 1.37 -12.67 -14.99
N LYS A 125 2.00 -11.89 -14.11
CA LYS A 125 3.34 -12.16 -13.56
C LYS A 125 3.33 -12.03 -12.05
N VAL A 126 3.29 -13.17 -11.35
CA VAL A 126 3.30 -13.25 -9.88
C VAL A 126 4.55 -13.99 -9.39
N LEU A 127 5.41 -13.24 -8.71
CA LEU A 127 6.67 -13.66 -8.10
C LEU A 127 6.48 -14.00 -6.61
N GLY A 128 7.55 -14.46 -5.97
CA GLY A 128 7.62 -14.67 -4.53
C GLY A 128 7.56 -16.14 -4.09
N ASP A 129 7.61 -17.09 -5.03
CA ASP A 129 7.70 -18.54 -4.79
C ASP A 129 9.15 -19.03 -4.68
N LYS A 130 10.08 -18.46 -5.47
CA LYS A 130 11.51 -18.81 -5.41
C LYS A 130 12.17 -18.32 -4.12
N ALA A 131 11.95 -17.04 -3.80
CA ALA A 131 12.56 -16.38 -2.64
C ALA A 131 14.09 -16.61 -2.55
N ASP A 132 14.78 -16.50 -3.69
CA ASP A 132 16.18 -16.85 -3.94
C ASP A 132 17.17 -15.69 -3.64
N ALA A 133 16.68 -14.61 -3.05
CA ALA A 133 17.47 -13.49 -2.58
C ALA A 133 17.04 -13.04 -1.17
N ARG A 134 17.89 -12.23 -0.53
CA ARG A 134 17.67 -11.75 0.84
C ARG A 134 17.93 -10.26 0.97
N ILE A 135 16.99 -9.57 1.60
CA ILE A 135 17.18 -8.19 2.09
C ILE A 135 18.13 -8.25 3.30
N PRO A 136 19.26 -7.53 3.29
CA PRO A 136 20.18 -7.49 4.42
C PRO A 136 19.55 -6.79 5.64
N GLY A 137 19.93 -7.21 6.85
CA GLY A 137 19.54 -6.54 8.09
C GLY A 137 18.13 -6.85 8.62
N ILE A 138 17.42 -7.84 8.05
CA ILE A 138 16.12 -8.32 8.55
C ILE A 138 16.22 -9.81 8.93
N GLU A 139 15.44 -10.21 9.91
CA GLU A 139 15.29 -11.61 10.35
C GLU A 139 14.79 -12.57 9.25
N HIS A 140 15.29 -13.82 9.35
CA HIS A 140 15.28 -14.90 8.36
C HIS A 140 14.11 -14.95 7.36
N ALA A 141 12.86 -14.99 7.82
CA ALA A 141 11.72 -15.20 6.93
C ALA A 141 11.25 -13.92 6.21
N ARG A 142 11.38 -12.76 6.88
CA ARG A 142 10.97 -11.44 6.37
C ARG A 142 11.95 -10.88 5.35
N ALA A 143 13.20 -11.33 5.41
CA ALA A 143 14.27 -10.97 4.47
C ALA A 143 14.10 -11.60 3.08
N LYS A 144 13.32 -12.69 2.96
CA LYS A 144 13.19 -13.45 1.71
C LYS A 144 12.44 -12.63 0.64
N VAL A 145 13.05 -12.54 -0.54
CA VAL A 145 12.51 -11.85 -1.73
C VAL A 145 12.94 -12.58 -3.00
N ASP A 146 12.25 -12.33 -4.10
CA ASP A 146 12.64 -12.84 -5.41
C ASP A 146 13.74 -11.97 -6.03
N ARG A 147 14.79 -12.60 -6.59
CA ARG A 147 15.90 -11.89 -7.23
C ARG A 147 15.44 -11.06 -8.41
N GLU A 148 14.53 -11.63 -9.20
CA GLU A 148 13.91 -11.00 -10.38
C GLU A 148 12.82 -9.97 -10.03
N GLY A 149 12.47 -9.86 -8.74
CA GLY A 149 11.48 -8.92 -8.23
C GLY A 149 12.11 -7.87 -7.32
N ILE A 150 11.63 -7.77 -6.08
CA ILE A 150 11.97 -6.72 -5.11
C ILE A 150 13.49 -6.55 -4.95
N TYR A 151 14.26 -7.64 -5.01
CA TYR A 151 15.72 -7.56 -4.86
C TYR A 151 16.38 -6.72 -5.96
N SER A 152 15.94 -6.84 -7.21
CA SER A 152 16.49 -6.09 -8.35
C SER A 152 15.72 -4.82 -8.72
N ALA A 153 14.59 -4.57 -8.05
CA ALA A 153 13.76 -3.38 -8.24
C ALA A 153 14.48 -2.07 -7.90
N ASP A 154 14.22 -1.02 -8.67
CA ASP A 154 14.58 0.37 -8.37
C ASP A 154 13.46 1.10 -7.61
N VAL A 155 12.20 0.81 -7.94
CA VAL A 155 11.01 1.32 -7.26
C VAL A 155 10.13 0.17 -6.75
N VAL A 156 9.72 0.23 -5.48
CA VAL A 156 8.83 -0.77 -4.86
C VAL A 156 7.60 -0.08 -4.28
N LEU A 157 6.41 -0.47 -4.76
CA LEU A 157 5.14 -0.14 -4.10
C LEU A 157 4.83 -1.22 -3.05
N ALA A 158 4.87 -0.83 -1.77
CA ALA A 158 4.66 -1.72 -0.62
C ALA A 158 3.57 -1.17 0.31
N PRO A 159 2.28 -1.43 0.00
CA PRO A 159 1.17 -0.99 0.84
C PRO A 159 1.09 -1.82 2.14
N LEU A 160 0.74 -1.17 3.26
CA LEU A 160 0.59 -1.82 4.57
C LEU A 160 1.84 -2.63 4.98
N GLU A 161 3.02 -2.04 4.78
CA GLU A 161 4.32 -2.70 4.94
C GLU A 161 4.92 -2.54 6.35
N ASP A 162 5.78 -3.49 6.71
CA ASP A 162 6.56 -3.48 7.96
C ASP A 162 7.68 -2.42 7.96
N GLY A 163 7.87 -1.77 9.11
CA GLY A 163 8.81 -0.66 9.26
C GLY A 163 10.27 -1.08 9.08
N ASP A 164 10.67 -2.23 9.63
CA ASP A 164 12.03 -2.75 9.47
C ASP A 164 12.34 -3.03 7.99
N ARG A 165 11.35 -3.55 7.27
CA ARG A 165 11.49 -3.91 5.87
C ARG A 165 11.55 -2.70 4.97
N CYS A 166 10.68 -1.71 5.19
CA CYS A 166 10.75 -0.43 4.50
C CYS A 166 12.15 0.21 4.68
N GLU A 167 12.63 0.28 5.92
CA GLU A 167 13.95 0.85 6.23
C GLU A 167 15.09 0.09 5.52
N ALA A 168 15.04 -1.24 5.50
CA ALA A 168 16.06 -2.04 4.83
C ALA A 168 16.04 -1.88 3.30
N LEU A 169 14.84 -1.79 2.67
CA LEU A 169 14.72 -1.52 1.24
C LEU A 169 15.30 -0.14 0.87
N ILE A 170 15.05 0.87 1.70
CA ILE A 170 15.65 2.20 1.56
C ILE A 170 17.18 2.14 1.68
N LYS A 171 17.71 1.39 2.66
CA LYS A 171 19.17 1.16 2.81
C LYS A 171 19.79 0.43 1.62
N MET A 172 19.01 -0.37 0.88
CA MET A 172 19.43 -0.96 -0.39
C MET A 172 19.40 0.01 -1.58
N GLY A 173 19.10 1.29 -1.34
CA GLY A 173 19.05 2.32 -2.39
C GLY A 173 17.76 2.31 -3.21
N LYS A 174 16.74 1.56 -2.80
CA LYS A 174 15.45 1.50 -3.51
C LYS A 174 14.60 2.72 -3.17
N LYS A 175 13.77 3.15 -4.12
CA LYS A 175 12.67 4.07 -3.81
C LYS A 175 11.46 3.26 -3.36
N VAL A 176 10.93 3.57 -2.18
CA VAL A 176 9.79 2.85 -1.60
C VAL A 176 8.59 3.77 -1.55
N ILE A 177 7.48 3.32 -2.16
CA ILE A 177 6.17 3.97 -2.07
C ILE A 177 5.33 3.13 -1.13
N THR A 178 4.73 3.74 -0.12
CA THR A 178 3.83 3.03 0.78
C THR A 178 2.44 3.66 0.81
N VAL A 179 1.46 2.84 1.15
CA VAL A 179 0.10 3.27 1.53
C VAL A 179 -0.10 2.83 2.97
N ASP A 180 -0.22 3.81 3.87
CA ASP A 180 -0.37 3.59 5.30
C ASP A 180 -1.15 4.75 5.91
N LEU A 181 -2.29 4.44 6.53
CA LEU A 181 -3.14 5.43 7.20
C LEU A 181 -2.46 6.10 8.40
N ASN A 182 -1.41 5.49 8.96
CA ASN A 182 -0.68 6.06 10.08
C ASN A 182 0.49 6.94 9.59
N PRO A 183 0.39 8.28 9.66
CA PRO A 183 1.48 9.18 9.22
C PRO A 183 2.73 9.10 10.14
N LEU A 184 2.60 8.52 11.33
CA LEU A 184 3.65 8.43 12.33
C LEU A 184 4.37 7.08 12.32
N SER A 185 3.92 6.12 11.49
CA SER A 185 4.52 4.80 11.44
C SER A 185 5.98 4.87 10.98
N ARG A 186 6.78 3.88 11.38
CA ARG A 186 8.16 3.75 10.89
C ARG A 186 8.18 3.67 9.36
N THR A 187 7.26 2.91 8.78
CA THR A 187 7.09 2.77 7.32
C THR A 187 6.87 4.12 6.66
N SER A 188 5.88 4.90 7.10
CA SER A 188 5.60 6.24 6.55
C SER A 188 6.81 7.17 6.66
N ARG A 189 7.52 7.13 7.79
CA ARG A 189 8.68 8.00 8.03
C ARG A 189 9.90 7.65 7.19
N PHE A 190 10.09 6.38 6.81
CA PHE A 190 11.24 5.92 6.02
C PHE A 190 10.99 5.89 4.51
N ALA A 191 9.75 5.65 4.09
CA ALA A 191 9.41 5.55 2.67
C ALA A 191 9.81 6.82 1.90
N THR A 192 10.12 6.63 0.62
CA THR A 192 10.37 7.75 -0.31
C THR A 192 9.09 8.56 -0.51
N VAL A 193 7.94 7.89 -0.62
CA VAL A 193 6.63 8.52 -0.75
C VAL A 193 5.64 7.75 0.14
N SER A 194 4.92 8.47 0.99
CA SER A 194 3.87 7.90 1.84
C SER A 194 2.51 8.49 1.48
N ILE A 195 1.66 7.64 0.93
CA ILE A 195 0.26 7.97 0.67
C ILE A 195 -0.51 7.65 1.95
N VAL A 196 -0.78 8.69 2.75
CA VAL A 196 -1.57 8.56 3.99
C VAL A 196 -3.06 8.59 3.65
N ASP A 197 -3.55 7.45 3.18
CA ASP A 197 -4.94 7.25 2.76
C ASP A 197 -5.32 5.76 2.89
N ASP A 198 -6.62 5.47 2.83
CA ASP A 198 -7.12 4.11 2.79
C ASP A 198 -6.68 3.41 1.51
N ILE A 199 -6.33 2.12 1.61
CA ILE A 199 -5.78 1.37 0.47
C ILE A 199 -6.72 1.31 -0.74
N GLU A 200 -8.04 1.23 -0.55
CA GLU A 200 -8.97 1.20 -1.69
C GLU A 200 -9.02 2.56 -2.39
N ARG A 201 -9.11 3.66 -1.60
CA ARG A 201 -9.06 5.03 -2.15
C ARG A 201 -7.73 5.33 -2.82
N ALA A 202 -6.63 5.01 -2.16
CA ALA A 202 -5.27 5.25 -2.63
C ALA A 202 -4.99 4.52 -3.96
N MET A 203 -5.34 3.23 -4.06
CA MET A 203 -5.13 2.47 -5.30
C MET A 203 -5.98 3.01 -6.45
N GLY A 204 -7.25 3.34 -6.20
CA GLY A 204 -8.12 3.94 -7.20
C GLY A 204 -7.60 5.28 -7.71
N ASN A 205 -7.22 6.18 -6.80
CA ASN A 205 -6.62 7.47 -7.13
C ASN A 205 -5.30 7.31 -7.91
N LEU A 206 -4.44 6.39 -7.49
CA LEU A 206 -3.16 6.13 -8.14
C LEU A 206 -3.34 5.65 -9.58
N ILE A 207 -4.26 4.71 -9.81
CA ILE A 207 -4.58 4.22 -11.17
C ILE A 207 -5.12 5.36 -12.04
N ALA A 208 -6.03 6.18 -11.51
CA ALA A 208 -6.60 7.31 -12.25
C ALA A 208 -5.51 8.30 -12.68
N ILE A 209 -4.63 8.69 -11.75
CA ILE A 209 -3.53 9.61 -12.02
C ILE A 209 -2.51 9.02 -13.01
N ILE A 210 -2.18 7.73 -12.91
CA ILE A 210 -1.26 7.09 -13.86
C ILE A 210 -1.88 7.08 -15.27
N LYS A 211 -3.17 6.77 -15.41
CA LYS A 211 -3.86 6.83 -16.71
C LYS A 211 -3.83 8.23 -17.32
N GLU A 212 -4.10 9.24 -16.49
CA GLU A 212 -4.04 10.65 -16.90
C GLU A 212 -2.62 11.02 -17.36
N LYS A 213 -1.60 10.74 -16.54
CA LYS A 213 -0.21 11.12 -16.83
C LYS A 213 0.40 10.37 -18.01
N LYS A 214 -0.02 9.12 -18.28
CA LYS A 214 0.40 8.39 -19.49
C LYS A 214 -0.07 9.03 -20.79
N ASN A 215 -1.20 9.72 -20.76
CA ASN A 215 -1.79 10.39 -21.92
C ASN A 215 -1.42 11.88 -22.00
N GLY A 216 -0.76 12.41 -20.97
CA GLY A 216 -0.39 13.82 -20.88
C GLY A 216 1.06 14.10 -21.30
N THR A 217 1.40 15.38 -21.34
CA THR A 217 2.76 15.90 -21.60
C THR A 217 3.49 16.30 -20.32
N ALA A 218 2.98 15.87 -19.16
CA ALA A 218 3.48 16.29 -17.85
C ALA A 218 4.96 15.89 -17.67
N ASN A 219 5.78 16.83 -17.21
CA ASN A 219 7.15 16.54 -16.83
C ASN A 219 7.15 15.77 -15.49
N LEU A 220 7.26 14.44 -15.58
CA LEU A 220 7.25 13.55 -14.41
C LEU A 220 8.42 13.81 -13.45
N ALA A 221 9.58 14.26 -13.95
CA ALA A 221 10.73 14.54 -13.12
C ALA A 221 10.50 15.78 -12.25
N ALA A 222 9.91 16.83 -12.81
CA ALA A 222 9.58 18.06 -12.07
C ALA A 222 8.64 17.80 -10.88
N LEU A 223 7.71 16.84 -11.00
CA LEU A 223 6.82 16.45 -9.90
C LEU A 223 7.57 15.82 -8.70
N LEU A 224 8.77 15.30 -8.93
CA LEU A 224 9.59 14.68 -7.89
C LEU A 224 10.54 15.68 -7.25
N ASP A 225 11.02 16.67 -8.00
CA ASP A 225 11.94 17.70 -7.51
C ASP A 225 11.31 18.53 -6.37
N ASP A 226 10.01 18.79 -6.46
CA ASP A 226 9.27 19.57 -5.48
C ASP A 226 8.67 18.73 -4.33
N TYR A 227 8.82 17.40 -4.36
CA TYR A 227 8.18 16.51 -3.38
C TYR A 227 9.10 16.16 -2.21
N ASP A 228 8.71 16.57 -1.00
CA ASP A 228 9.31 16.15 0.27
C ASP A 228 8.32 15.35 1.11
N ASN A 229 8.61 14.05 1.33
CA ASN A 229 7.75 13.16 2.12
C ASN A 229 7.59 13.61 3.59
N ARG A 230 8.64 14.18 4.21
CA ARG A 230 8.55 14.63 5.61
C ARG A 230 7.65 15.86 5.73
N MET A 231 7.74 16.79 4.79
CA MET A 231 6.84 17.94 4.72
C MET A 231 5.41 17.48 4.45
N ASN A 232 5.21 16.54 3.52
CA ASN A 232 3.89 15.99 3.22
C ASN A 232 3.24 15.26 4.42
N LEU A 233 4.03 14.53 5.21
CA LEU A 233 3.57 13.91 6.46
C LEU A 233 3.21 14.96 7.53
N ARG A 234 3.98 16.06 7.63
CA ARG A 234 3.63 17.18 8.52
C ARG A 234 2.31 17.81 8.13
N ASP A 235 2.08 18.02 6.84
CA ASP A 235 0.80 18.54 6.33
C ASP A 235 -0.37 17.60 6.65
N CYS A 236 -0.15 16.28 6.56
CA CYS A 236 -1.15 15.29 6.98
C CYS A 236 -1.46 15.38 8.49
N VAL A 237 -0.44 15.40 9.35
CA VAL A 237 -0.63 15.53 10.80
C VAL A 237 -1.33 16.84 11.15
N LYS A 238 -0.94 17.94 10.50
CA LYS A 238 -1.60 19.24 10.68
C LYS A 238 -3.09 19.16 10.32
N ALA A 239 -3.43 18.57 9.18
CA ALA A 239 -4.84 18.41 8.77
C ALA A 239 -5.65 17.58 9.78
N ILE A 240 -5.05 16.54 10.38
CA ILE A 240 -5.69 15.75 11.45
C ILE A 240 -5.91 16.63 12.70
N VAL A 241 -4.89 17.38 13.13
CA VAL A 241 -4.98 18.25 14.31
C VAL A 241 -6.02 19.36 14.12
N ASP A 242 -6.03 20.01 12.95
CA ASP A 242 -6.98 21.07 12.65
C ASP A 242 -8.42 20.54 12.68
N ARG A 243 -8.66 19.36 12.09
CA ARG A 243 -9.96 18.69 12.15
C ARG A 243 -10.40 18.36 13.58
N LEU A 244 -9.48 17.88 14.42
CA LEU A 244 -9.80 17.57 15.83
C LEU A 244 -10.17 18.81 16.65
N LYS A 245 -9.63 19.98 16.28
CA LYS A 245 -10.02 21.27 16.89
C LYS A 245 -11.37 21.76 16.37
N GLU A 246 -11.64 21.61 15.07
CA GLU A 246 -12.90 22.05 14.44
C GLU A 246 -14.12 21.27 14.94
N GLU A 247 -13.98 19.99 15.26
CA GLU A 247 -15.11 19.16 15.73
C GLU A 247 -15.45 19.34 17.23
N GLU A 248 -14.86 20.30 17.94
CA GLU A 248 -15.01 20.50 19.40
C GLU A 248 -14.79 19.19 20.21
N LEU A 249 -14.12 18.19 19.65
CA LEU A 249 -13.83 16.91 20.30
C LEU A 249 -12.89 17.05 21.50
N LEU A 250 -12.31 18.23 21.70
CA LEU A 250 -11.45 18.59 22.82
C LEU A 250 -12.20 19.35 23.94
N GLU A 251 -13.49 19.64 23.78
CA GLU A 251 -14.35 20.24 24.81
C GLU A 251 -15.30 19.24 25.50
N LEU A 252 -15.17 17.93 25.21
CA LEU A 252 -15.82 16.82 25.92
C LEU A 252 -14.98 16.35 27.11
#